data_AF-A0A382N2C5-F1
#
_entry.id   AF-A0A382N2C5-F1
#
_cell.length_a   1.000
_cell.length_b   1.000
_cell.length_c   1.000
_cell.angle_alpha   90.00
_cell.angle_beta   90.00
_cell.angle_gamma   90.00
#
_symmetry.space_group_name_H-M   'P 1'
#
loop_
_entity.id
_entity.type
_entity.pdbx_description
1 polymer ?
#
loop_
_entity_poly.entity_id
_entity_poly.type
_entity_poly.pdbx_seq_one_letter_code
_entity_poly.pdbx_strand_id
1 'polypeptide(L)'
;MYDPQVNDFVRWTTELGAVHEGWVYFKGKSVDNEKRIKNGWIPVSNYVTIEIATKPRPQCDLSTFLHKRIHVCICCYEENWNELEFIRRRVSKQDDRDPDADISYGAYKSQQYRPLDVQ
;
A
#
# COMPACT_ATOMS: atom_id res chain seq x y z
N MET A 1 -15.27 9.78 5.94
CA MET A 1 -14.62 8.45 5.82
C MET A 1 -13.36 8.64 5.01
N TYR A 2 -12.25 8.08 5.47
CA TYR A 2 -10.95 8.22 4.79
C TYR A 2 -10.93 7.34 3.53
N ASP A 3 -10.44 7.89 2.42
CA ASP A 3 -10.24 7.17 1.15
C ASP A 3 -8.73 6.95 0.94
N PRO A 4 -8.19 5.74 1.19
CA PRO A 4 -6.76 5.48 1.13
C PRO A 4 -6.22 5.65 -0.28
N GLN A 5 -5.04 6.26 -0.43
CA GLN A 5 -4.35 6.37 -1.71
C GLN A 5 -3.04 5.59 -1.69
N VAL A 6 -2.57 5.18 -2.88
CA VAL A 6 -1.20 4.66 -3.03
C VAL A 6 -0.23 5.68 -2.47
N ASN A 7 0.82 5.21 -1.78
CA ASN A 7 1.80 6.03 -1.05
C ASN A 7 1.36 6.54 0.34
N ASP A 8 0.15 6.23 0.80
CA ASP A 8 -0.25 6.51 2.18
C ASP A 8 0.33 5.48 3.14
N PHE A 9 0.92 5.95 4.25
CA PHE A 9 1.24 5.14 5.41
C PHE A 9 0.01 5.14 6.30
N VAL A 10 -0.54 3.95 6.52
CA VAL A 10 -1.80 3.76 7.25
C VAL A 10 -1.58 2.83 8.43
N ARG A 11 -2.38 3.05 9.47
CA ARG A 11 -2.59 2.10 10.55
C ARG A 11 -3.99 1.53 10.42
N TRP A 12 -4.08 0.22 10.50
CA TRP A 12 -5.34 -0.52 10.45
C TRP A 12 -5.49 -1.30 11.76
N THR A 13 -6.51 -0.95 12.54
CA THR A 13 -6.89 -1.73 13.73
C THR A 13 -8.15 -2.50 13.39
N THR A 14 -8.00 -3.81 13.18
CA THR A 14 -9.13 -4.68 12.85
C THR A 14 -10.14 -4.75 13.99
N GLU A 15 -11.37 -5.16 13.69
CA GLU A 15 -12.41 -5.39 14.72
C GLU A 15 -11.98 -6.35 15.84
N LEU A 16 -11.07 -7.29 15.54
CA LEU A 16 -10.49 -8.24 16.50
C LEU A 16 -9.33 -7.66 17.34
N GLY A 17 -8.98 -6.39 17.13
CA GLY A 17 -7.93 -5.67 17.86
C GLY A 17 -6.51 -5.88 17.32
N ALA A 18 -6.33 -6.63 16.23
CA ALA A 18 -5.02 -6.74 15.58
C ALA A 18 -4.66 -5.42 14.88
N VAL A 19 -3.43 -4.95 15.10
CA VAL A 19 -2.92 -3.70 14.55
C VAL A 19 -1.92 -4.00 13.43
N HIS A 20 -2.15 -3.42 12.26
CA HIS A 20 -1.28 -3.51 11.10
C HIS A 20 -0.88 -2.11 10.64
N GLU A 21 0.41 -1.90 10.39
CA GLU A 21 0.92 -0.62 9.88
C GLU A 21 1.73 -0.88 8.62
N GLY A 22 1.57 -0.01 7.62
CA GLY A 22 2.26 -0.19 6.36
C GLY A 22 1.90 0.82 5.30
N TRP A 23 2.49 0.64 4.13
CA TRP A 23 2.27 1.51 2.98
C TRP A 23 1.19 0.94 2.08
N VAL A 24 0.22 1.76 1.67
CA VAL A 24 -0.69 1.40 0.59
C VAL A 24 0.13 1.22 -0.69
N TYR A 25 0.24 -0.03 -1.11
CA TYR A 25 1.05 -0.48 -2.24
C TYR A 25 0.25 -0.50 -3.54
N PHE A 26 -1.03 -0.88 -3.44
CA PHE A 26 -1.95 -0.95 -4.56
C PHE A 26 -3.33 -0.52 -4.10
N LYS A 27 -4.05 0.15 -5.00
CA LYS A 27 -5.47 0.48 -4.85
C LYS A 27 -6.21 -0.01 -6.09
N GLY A 28 -7.21 -0.85 -5.88
CA GLY A 28 -8.09 -1.31 -6.94
C GLY A 28 -8.95 -0.18 -7.50
N LYS A 29 -9.52 -0.43 -8.68
CA LYS A 29 -10.54 0.45 -9.26
C LYS A 29 -11.90 -0.15 -8.95
N SER A 30 -12.82 0.66 -8.46
CA SER A 30 -14.22 0.26 -8.30
C SER A 30 -14.79 -0.21 -9.64
N VAL A 31 -15.53 -1.30 -9.62
CA VAL A 31 -16.15 -1.90 -10.80
C VAL A 31 -17.66 -1.78 -10.73
N ASP A 32 -18.29 -1.74 -11.89
CA ASP A 32 -19.75 -1.71 -12.00
C ASP A 32 -20.33 -3.11 -11.74
N ASN A 33 -20.77 -3.35 -10.51
CA ASN A 33 -21.33 -4.63 -10.09
C ASN A 33 -22.68 -4.94 -10.75
N GLU A 34 -23.47 -3.92 -11.15
CA GLU A 34 -24.75 -4.15 -11.85
C GLU A 34 -24.50 -4.79 -13.23
N LYS A 35 -23.51 -4.26 -13.97
CA LYS A 35 -23.09 -4.86 -15.25
C LYS A 35 -22.50 -6.26 -15.07
N ARG A 36 -21.72 -6.49 -13.98
CA ARG A 36 -21.15 -7.82 -13.69
C ARG A 36 -22.25 -8.85 -13.49
N ILE A 37 -23.24 -8.56 -12.65
CA ILE A 37 -24.38 -9.44 -12.39
C ILE A 37 -25.16 -9.71 -13.68
N LYS A 38 -25.46 -8.67 -14.48
CA LYS A 38 -26.14 -8.82 -15.78
C LYS A 38 -25.40 -9.77 -16.73
N ASN A 39 -24.08 -9.79 -16.65
CA ASN A 39 -23.20 -10.63 -17.47
C ASN A 39 -22.89 -11.99 -16.81
N GLY A 40 -23.55 -12.35 -15.70
CA GLY A 40 -23.35 -13.63 -15.00
C GLY A 40 -22.08 -13.71 -14.13
N TRP A 41 -21.44 -12.58 -13.84
CA TRP A 41 -20.25 -12.53 -12.98
C TRP A 41 -20.61 -12.21 -11.53
N ILE A 42 -19.80 -12.75 -10.61
CA ILE A 42 -19.91 -12.48 -9.17
C ILE A 42 -19.51 -11.01 -8.90
N PRO A 43 -20.29 -10.26 -8.11
CA PRO A 43 -19.92 -8.90 -7.69
C PRO A 43 -18.66 -8.94 -6.83
N VAL A 44 -17.87 -7.87 -6.88
CA VAL A 44 -16.61 -7.77 -6.12
C VAL A 44 -16.52 -6.41 -5.42
N SER A 45 -15.96 -6.41 -4.22
CA SER A 45 -15.61 -5.19 -3.50
C SER A 45 -14.28 -4.62 -4.00
N ASN A 46 -14.13 -3.30 -3.92
CA ASN A 46 -12.82 -2.69 -4.12
C ASN A 46 -11.90 -3.00 -2.93
N TYR A 47 -10.60 -2.83 -3.12
CA TYR A 47 -9.64 -3.09 -2.05
C TYR A 47 -8.37 -2.30 -2.24
N VAL A 48 -7.64 -2.15 -1.13
CA VAL A 48 -6.24 -1.75 -1.12
C VAL A 48 -5.38 -2.90 -0.64
N THR A 49 -4.12 -2.91 -1.03
CA THR A 49 -3.11 -3.77 -0.40
C THR A 49 -2.14 -2.92 0.40
N ILE A 50 -1.90 -3.29 1.65
CA ILE A 50 -1.00 -2.60 2.57
C ILE A 50 0.28 -3.44 2.71
N GLU A 51 1.41 -2.92 2.23
CA GLU A 51 2.74 -3.53 2.41
C GLU A 51 3.18 -3.34 3.86
N ILE A 52 3.24 -4.45 4.60
CA ILE A 52 3.63 -4.47 6.01
C ILE A 52 5.09 -4.90 6.22
N ALA A 53 5.67 -5.64 5.27
CA ALA A 53 7.03 -6.14 5.39
C ALA A 53 7.65 -6.40 4.02
N THR A 54 8.99 -6.35 3.96
CA THR A 54 9.72 -6.80 2.77
C THR A 54 10.98 -7.56 3.17
N LYS A 55 11.20 -8.70 2.54
CA LYS A 55 12.41 -9.51 2.76
C LYS A 55 13.26 -9.55 1.49
N PRO A 56 14.60 -9.63 1.60
CA PRO A 56 15.44 -9.91 0.44
C PRO A 56 15.02 -11.25 -0.17
N ARG A 57 15.05 -11.33 -1.51
CA ARG A 57 14.83 -12.61 -2.18
C ARG A 57 16.08 -13.48 -1.98
N PRO A 58 15.97 -14.72 -1.46
CA PRO A 58 17.12 -15.55 -1.10
C PRO A 58 17.95 -16.01 -2.31
N GLN A 59 17.36 -16.09 -3.50
CA GLN A 59 18.03 -16.47 -4.74
C GLN A 59 17.79 -15.36 -5.77
N CYS A 60 18.61 -14.30 -5.75
CA CYS A 60 18.62 -13.30 -6.81
C CYS A 60 19.95 -13.34 -7.57
N ASP A 61 19.95 -13.98 -8.73
CA ASP A 61 20.90 -13.61 -9.76
C ASP A 61 20.47 -12.24 -10.31
N LEU A 62 21.31 -11.24 -10.07
CA LEU A 62 21.06 -9.84 -10.43
C LEU A 62 21.01 -9.62 -11.95
N SER A 63 21.48 -10.58 -12.75
CA SER A 63 21.45 -10.51 -14.20
C SER A 63 20.07 -10.85 -14.80
N THR A 64 19.22 -11.57 -14.06
CA THR A 64 17.94 -12.10 -14.56
C THR A 64 16.71 -11.56 -13.85
N PHE A 65 16.84 -11.07 -12.61
CA PHE A 65 15.69 -10.62 -11.81
C PHE A 65 15.68 -9.11 -11.52
N LEU A 66 14.64 -8.42 -11.99
CA LEU A 66 14.41 -7.00 -11.73
C LEU A 66 13.88 -6.72 -10.31
N HIS A 67 13.22 -7.69 -9.66
CA HIS A 67 12.65 -7.54 -8.32
C HIS A 67 13.51 -8.23 -7.25
N LYS A 68 14.21 -7.42 -6.45
CA LYS A 68 15.18 -7.88 -5.44
C LYS A 68 14.57 -8.24 -4.08
N ARG A 69 13.32 -7.84 -3.84
CA ARG A 69 12.63 -8.06 -2.56
C ARG A 69 11.30 -8.77 -2.78
N ILE A 70 10.91 -9.54 -1.78
CA ILE A 70 9.58 -10.13 -1.66
C ILE A 70 8.81 -9.21 -0.72
N HIS A 71 7.67 -8.72 -1.20
CA HIS A 71 6.79 -7.82 -0.47
C HIS A 71 5.65 -8.64 0.15
N VAL A 72 5.35 -8.39 1.42
CA VAL A 72 4.23 -8.99 2.13
C VAL A 72 3.16 -7.92 2.25
N CYS A 73 2.07 -8.11 1.52
CA CYS A 73 0.95 -7.18 1.49
C CYS A 73 -0.30 -7.84 2.07
N ILE A 74 -1.02 -7.12 2.92
CA ILE A 74 -2.33 -7.52 3.43
C ILE A 74 -3.41 -6.86 2.57
N CYS A 75 -4.46 -7.60 2.23
CA CYS A 75 -5.63 -7.08 1.52
C CYS A 75 -6.62 -6.48 2.51
N CYS A 76 -7.04 -5.24 2.28
CA CYS A 76 -8.05 -4.53 3.06
C CYS A 76 -9.17 -4.08 2.11
N TYR A 77 -10.37 -4.62 2.31
CA TYR A 77 -11.54 -4.34 1.47
C TYR A 77 -12.14 -2.97 1.80
N GLU A 78 -12.86 -2.38 0.83
CA GLU A 78 -13.47 -1.06 0.93
C GLU A 78 -14.40 -0.92 2.14
N GLU A 79 -15.08 -1.99 2.51
CA GLU A 79 -15.96 -2.08 3.69
C GLU A 79 -15.23 -1.83 5.00
N ASN A 80 -13.90 -2.05 5.05
CA ASN A 80 -13.08 -1.86 6.24
C ASN A 80 -12.27 -0.55 6.21
N TRP A 81 -12.43 0.31 5.18
CA TRP A 81 -11.64 1.54 5.09
C TRP A 81 -11.97 2.56 6.19
N ASN A 82 -13.12 2.42 6.85
CA ASN A 82 -13.46 3.16 8.08
C ASN A 82 -12.54 2.85 9.26
N GLU A 83 -11.86 1.70 9.26
CA GLU A 83 -10.90 1.28 10.30
C GLU A 83 -9.47 1.77 10.02
N LEU A 84 -9.25 2.39 8.85
CA LEU A 84 -7.94 2.90 8.45
C LEU A 84 -7.70 4.31 8.97
N GLU A 85 -6.57 4.49 9.64
CA GLU A 85 -6.05 5.77 10.08
C GLU A 85 -4.92 6.22 9.14
N PHE A 86 -5.07 7.39 8.52
CA PHE A 86 -3.98 8.03 7.78
C PHE A 86 -2.94 8.60 8.75
N ILE A 87 -1.67 8.25 8.55
CA ILE A 87 -0.56 8.79 9.37
C ILE A 87 0.25 9.79 8.56
N ARG A 88 0.71 9.40 7.37
CA ARG A 88 1.59 10.23 6.51
C ARG A 88 1.58 9.73 5.08
N ARG A 89 2.16 10.50 4.15
CA ARG A 89 2.36 10.11 2.75
C ARG A 89 3.85 10.13 2.39
N ARG A 90 4.27 9.24 1.49
CA ARG A 90 5.62 9.32 0.89
C ARG A 90 5.57 10.10 -0.42
N VAL A 91 6.59 10.92 -0.63
CA VAL A 91 6.84 11.58 -1.91
C VAL A 91 7.37 10.54 -2.90
N SER A 92 6.82 10.51 -4.11
CA SER A 92 7.28 9.60 -5.17
C SER A 92 7.60 10.39 -6.44
N LYS A 93 8.50 9.88 -7.28
CA LYS A 93 8.90 10.55 -8.53
C LYS A 93 7.74 10.80 -9.50
N GLN A 94 6.64 10.05 -9.34
CA GLN A 94 5.45 10.15 -10.18
C GLN A 94 4.28 10.83 -9.46
N ASP A 95 4.50 11.30 -8.22
CA ASP A 95 3.47 11.87 -7.34
C ASP A 95 4.03 13.13 -6.69
N ASP A 96 3.85 14.26 -7.37
CA ASP A 96 4.26 15.61 -6.93
C ASP A 96 3.36 16.19 -5.81
N ARG A 97 2.49 15.38 -5.21
CA ARG A 97 1.62 15.77 -4.09
C ARG A 97 2.40 15.65 -2.78
N ASP A 98 3.43 16.48 -2.63
CA ASP A 98 4.12 16.65 -1.36
C ASP A 98 3.26 17.54 -0.43
N PRO A 99 2.78 17.05 0.73
CA PRO A 99 2.10 17.90 1.70
C PRO A 99 3.03 18.94 2.36
N ASP A 100 4.36 18.76 2.27
CA ASP A 100 5.40 19.63 2.86
C ASP A 100 6.33 20.22 1.77
N ALA A 101 5.75 20.74 0.68
CA ALA A 101 6.43 21.16 -0.55
C ALA A 101 7.51 22.28 -0.44
N ASP A 102 7.92 22.68 0.76
CA ASP A 102 9.06 23.59 0.98
C ASP A 102 10.40 22.88 1.25
N ILE A 103 10.49 21.54 1.21
CA ILE A 103 11.73 20.83 1.57
C ILE A 103 12.37 20.13 0.38
N SER A 104 13.21 20.91 -0.31
CA SER A 104 14.48 20.52 -0.94
C SER A 104 14.50 19.30 -1.88
N TYR A 105 14.50 19.60 -3.18
CA TYR A 105 15.04 18.74 -4.25
C TYR A 105 16.46 18.28 -3.89
N GLY A 106 16.63 17.11 -3.28
CA GLY A 106 18.00 16.65 -3.00
C GLY A 106 18.23 15.32 -2.27
N ALA A 107 17.20 14.65 -1.74
CA ALA A 107 17.45 13.38 -1.05
C ALA A 107 16.36 12.34 -1.36
N TYR A 108 16.76 11.28 -2.05
CA TYR A 108 16.00 10.04 -2.20
C TYR A 108 15.82 9.40 -0.81
N LYS A 109 14.67 9.64 -0.17
CA LYS A 109 14.32 9.18 1.18
C LYS A 109 13.46 7.90 1.20
N SER A 110 13.42 7.13 0.11
CA SER A 110 12.59 5.91 0.01
C SER A 110 12.92 4.82 1.05
N GLN A 111 14.05 4.95 1.75
CA GLN A 111 14.48 4.08 2.85
C GLN A 111 14.29 4.71 4.23
N GLN A 112 14.00 6.01 4.33
CA GLN A 112 13.76 6.64 5.63
C GLN A 112 12.44 6.11 6.18
N TYR A 113 12.46 5.65 7.43
CA TYR A 113 11.31 5.07 8.14
C TYR A 113 10.86 3.67 7.69
N ARG A 114 11.72 2.90 7.02
CA ARG A 114 11.50 1.45 6.86
C ARG A 114 11.96 0.74 8.14
N PRO A 115 11.21 -0.25 8.67
CA PRO A 115 11.71 -1.09 9.74
C PRO A 115 13.09 -1.67 9.37
N LEU A 116 14.07 -1.52 10.25
CA LEU A 116 15.38 -2.13 10.06
C LEU A 116 15.22 -3.64 10.27
N ASP A 117 15.63 -4.45 9.28
CA ASP A 117 15.77 -5.89 9.45
C ASP A 117 16.93 -6.11 10.44
N VAL A 118 16.62 -6.34 11.72
CA VAL A 118 17.64 -6.73 12.72
C VAL A 118 18.03 -8.19 12.43
N GLN A 119 19.31 -8.41 12.12
CA GLN A 119 19.89 -9.75 11.92
C GLN A 119 20.33 -10.38 13.24
#